data_AF-A0A2K4ZAI9-F1
#
_entry.id   AF-A0A2K4ZAI9-F1
#
_cell.length_a   1.000
_cell.length_b   1.000
_cell.length_c   1.000
_cell.angle_alpha   90.00
_cell.angle_beta   90.00
_cell.angle_gamma   90.00
#
_symmetry.space_group_name_H-M   'P 1'
#
loop_
_entity.id
_entity.type
_entity.pdbx_description
1 polymer ?
#
loop_
_entity_poly.entity_id
_entity_poly.type
_entity_poly.pdbx_seq_one_letter_code
_entity_poly.pdbx_strand_id
1 'polypeptide(L)'
;MDILKKKTEEKLTPEILEEFLEYLLTRGRSQVSLQEYRRTLSMLWNGLPGEKIISAENGLWWKQWLEEKGFSPRTVNTRISVWNSLMQYLGHRDWQVGEFSSIQNDVQPELTRQEYLRLLSAAKQAGQERVYLLIKTLGGMGLRIQELPQLTAEAVRQGTVRLERQNGMSTRVLHLPGILQRELLEYMGREGIVKGPVFATAGGKPMDRSNVGHSIKRVSRDARVAEEKVNPRCLWKMYQSTQKGIQANVAVLIEQAYERMLEQEQLTVGWE
;
A
#
# COMPACT_ATOMS: atom_id res chain seq x y z
N MET A 1 17.91 -38.61 -24.12
CA MET A 1 16.89 -37.56 -24.30
C MET A 1 15.67 -38.02 -23.55
N ASP A 2 15.54 -37.58 -22.30
CA ASP A 2 14.42 -37.94 -21.43
C ASP A 2 13.29 -36.96 -21.74
N ILE A 3 12.27 -37.41 -22.47
CA ILE A 3 11.07 -36.63 -22.71
C ILE A 3 10.34 -36.62 -21.36
N LEU A 4 10.58 -35.56 -20.58
CA LEU A 4 9.79 -35.23 -19.39
C LEU A 4 8.31 -35.40 -19.75
N LYS A 5 7.68 -36.48 -19.26
CA LYS A 5 6.23 -36.64 -19.31
C LYS A 5 5.64 -35.42 -18.64
N LYS A 6 5.17 -34.47 -19.44
CA LYS A 6 4.51 -33.26 -18.95
C LYS A 6 3.25 -33.75 -18.27
N LYS A 7 3.25 -33.72 -16.93
CA LYS A 7 2.13 -34.18 -16.13
C LYS A 7 0.91 -33.34 -16.52
N THR A 8 -0.14 -34.00 -17.01
CA THR A 8 -1.33 -33.36 -17.58
C THR A 8 -2.34 -32.94 -16.52
N GLU A 9 -2.21 -33.49 -15.31
CA GLU A 9 -3.12 -33.30 -14.19
C GLU A 9 -2.35 -33.30 -12.86
N GLU A 10 -2.70 -32.40 -11.95
CA GLU A 10 -2.13 -32.32 -10.60
C GLU A 10 -3.24 -32.50 -9.57
N LYS A 11 -3.06 -33.42 -8.63
CA LYS A 11 -3.95 -33.51 -7.47
C LYS A 11 -3.50 -32.47 -6.46
N LEU A 12 -4.29 -31.43 -6.27
CA LEU A 12 -4.04 -30.52 -5.16
C LEU A 12 -4.33 -31.28 -3.85
N THR A 13 -3.64 -30.94 -2.76
CA THR A 13 -3.97 -31.40 -1.41
C THR A 13 -3.79 -30.25 -0.42
N PRO A 14 -4.40 -30.29 0.78
CA PRO A 14 -4.18 -29.27 1.81
C PRO A 14 -2.70 -29.12 2.17
N GLU A 15 -1.94 -30.21 2.14
CA GLU A 15 -0.50 -30.22 2.42
C GLU A 15 0.27 -29.42 1.35
N ILE A 16 0.00 -29.65 0.07
CA ILE A 16 0.60 -28.89 -1.04
C ILE A 16 0.30 -27.38 -0.90
N LEU A 17 -0.91 -27.04 -0.48
CA LEU A 17 -1.29 -25.64 -0.29
C LEU A 17 -0.54 -25.01 0.89
N GLU A 18 -0.30 -25.76 1.96
CA GLU A 18 0.48 -25.28 3.11
C GLU A 18 1.97 -25.14 2.75
N GLU A 19 2.56 -26.13 2.07
CA GLU A 19 3.94 -26.08 1.57
C GLU A 19 4.16 -24.87 0.64
N PHE A 20 3.17 -24.57 -0.21
CA PHE A 20 3.20 -23.37 -1.05
C PHE A 20 3.15 -22.07 -0.22
N LEU A 21 2.36 -22.01 0.85
CA LEU A 21 2.30 -20.84 1.74
C LEU A 21 3.61 -20.65 2.51
N GLU A 22 4.23 -21.74 2.98
CA GLU A 22 5.56 -21.72 3.59
C GLU A 22 6.63 -21.26 2.60
N TYR A 23 6.60 -21.78 1.36
CA TYR A 23 7.46 -21.32 0.28
C TYR A 23 7.34 -19.81 0.05
N LEU A 24 6.11 -19.25 0.05
CA LEU A 24 5.92 -17.81 -0.08
C LEU A 24 6.45 -17.02 1.12
N LEU A 25 6.33 -17.57 2.33
CA LEU A 25 6.86 -16.96 3.55
C LEU A 25 8.39 -16.86 3.49
N THR A 26 9.09 -17.93 3.11
CA THR A 26 10.57 -17.93 2.99
C THR A 26 11.07 -16.93 1.94
N ARG A 27 10.25 -16.61 0.94
CA ARG A 27 10.54 -15.61 -0.10
C ARG A 27 10.18 -14.17 0.30
N GLY A 28 9.89 -13.93 1.58
CA GLY A 28 9.68 -12.58 2.12
C GLY A 28 8.31 -11.97 1.81
N ARG A 29 7.28 -12.78 1.52
CA ARG A 29 5.91 -12.27 1.40
C ARG A 29 5.39 -11.84 2.77
N SER A 30 4.66 -10.72 2.79
CA SER A 30 4.08 -10.19 4.03
C SER A 30 2.98 -11.11 4.58
N GLN A 31 2.81 -11.14 5.90
CA GLN A 31 1.73 -11.89 6.58
C GLN A 31 0.33 -11.52 6.05
N VAL A 32 0.10 -10.25 5.73
CA VAL A 32 -1.17 -9.77 5.14
C VAL A 32 -1.40 -10.39 3.76
N SER A 33 -0.34 -10.51 2.95
CA SER A 33 -0.41 -11.19 1.66
C SER A 33 -0.67 -12.69 1.83
N LEU A 34 -0.03 -13.34 2.81
CA LEU A 34 -0.22 -14.78 3.06
C LEU A 34 -1.65 -15.12 3.50
N GLN A 35 -2.28 -14.28 4.32
CA GLN A 35 -3.69 -14.49 4.70
C GLN A 35 -4.62 -14.42 3.48
N GLU A 36 -4.40 -13.48 2.57
CA GLU A 36 -5.21 -13.38 1.34
C GLU A 36 -4.96 -14.56 0.39
N TYR A 37 -3.71 -15.04 0.31
CA TYR A 37 -3.38 -16.25 -0.44
C TYR A 37 -4.10 -17.45 0.17
N ARG A 38 -3.98 -17.68 1.49
CA ARG A 38 -4.68 -18.76 2.20
C ARG A 38 -6.17 -18.73 1.93
N ARG A 39 -6.82 -17.57 2.08
CA ARG A 39 -8.26 -17.40 1.80
C ARG A 39 -8.62 -17.75 0.35
N THR A 40 -7.79 -17.33 -0.59
CA THR A 40 -7.99 -17.60 -2.03
C THR A 40 -7.82 -19.09 -2.34
N LEU A 41 -6.78 -19.72 -1.79
CA LEU A 41 -6.48 -21.14 -1.97
C LEU A 41 -7.56 -22.02 -1.35
N SER A 42 -8.04 -21.69 -0.15
CA SER A 42 -9.18 -22.40 0.46
C SER A 42 -10.45 -22.27 -0.37
N MET A 43 -10.70 -21.09 -0.97
CA MET A 43 -11.85 -20.90 -1.85
C MET A 43 -11.73 -21.71 -3.14
N LEU A 44 -10.55 -21.72 -3.77
CA LEU A 44 -10.25 -22.56 -4.92
C LEU A 44 -10.47 -24.05 -4.59
N TRP A 45 -9.85 -24.52 -3.52
CA TRP A 45 -9.94 -25.90 -3.04
C TRP A 45 -11.38 -26.35 -2.81
N ASN A 46 -12.18 -25.52 -2.14
CA ASN A 46 -13.58 -25.81 -1.87
C ASN A 46 -14.44 -25.77 -3.14
N GLY A 47 -14.10 -24.90 -4.10
CA GLY A 47 -14.80 -24.79 -5.38
C GLY A 47 -14.54 -25.94 -6.36
N LEU A 48 -13.37 -26.59 -6.28
CA LEU A 48 -13.01 -27.68 -7.19
C LEU A 48 -13.92 -28.91 -6.99
N PRO A 49 -14.43 -29.54 -8.08
CA PRO A 49 -15.24 -30.74 -7.98
C PRO A 49 -14.40 -31.99 -7.64
N GLY A 50 -15.07 -33.03 -7.14
CA GLY A 50 -14.51 -34.38 -7.00
C GLY A 50 -13.18 -34.46 -6.23
N GLU A 51 -12.22 -35.18 -6.82
CA GLU A 51 -10.91 -35.49 -6.22
C GLU A 51 -9.92 -34.32 -6.16
N LYS A 52 -10.35 -33.09 -6.48
CA LYS A 52 -9.50 -31.88 -6.42
C LYS A 52 -8.31 -31.93 -7.38
N ILE A 53 -8.54 -32.53 -8.53
CA ILE A 53 -7.60 -32.60 -9.65
C ILE A 53 -7.71 -31.32 -10.47
N ILE A 54 -6.57 -30.77 -10.86
CA ILE A 54 -6.47 -29.60 -11.73
C ILE A 54 -5.65 -29.90 -12.99
N SER A 55 -5.97 -29.21 -14.08
CA SER A 55 -5.29 -29.23 -15.36
C SER A 55 -5.17 -27.81 -15.91
N ALA A 56 -4.64 -27.67 -17.14
CA ALA A 56 -4.50 -26.40 -17.85
C ALA A 56 -5.83 -25.63 -18.00
N GLU A 57 -6.97 -26.33 -18.04
CA GLU A 57 -8.28 -25.72 -18.26
C GLU A 57 -8.88 -25.11 -16.98
N ASN A 58 -8.47 -25.59 -15.80
CA ASN A 58 -9.04 -25.15 -14.53
C ASN A 58 -8.75 -23.68 -14.21
N GLY A 59 -7.74 -23.07 -14.82
CA GLY A 59 -7.46 -21.63 -14.65
C GLY A 59 -8.58 -20.75 -15.21
N LEU A 60 -9.07 -21.06 -16.42
CA LEU A 60 -10.18 -20.33 -17.05
C LEU A 60 -11.50 -20.61 -16.34
N TRP A 61 -11.75 -21.87 -15.98
CA TRP A 61 -12.91 -22.24 -15.16
C TRP A 61 -12.91 -21.46 -13.83
N TRP A 62 -11.76 -21.36 -13.15
CA TRP A 62 -11.64 -20.63 -11.90
C TRP A 62 -11.94 -19.13 -12.08
N LYS A 63 -11.44 -18.52 -13.17
CA LYS A 63 -11.77 -17.14 -13.54
C LYS A 63 -13.29 -16.95 -13.70
N GLN A 64 -13.92 -17.79 -14.51
CA GLN A 64 -15.36 -17.74 -14.78
C GLN A 64 -16.17 -17.91 -13.49
N TRP A 65 -15.82 -18.89 -12.66
CA TRP A 65 -16.47 -19.13 -11.38
C TRP A 65 -16.39 -17.90 -10.46
N LEU A 66 -15.25 -17.20 -10.43
CA LEU A 66 -15.09 -15.96 -9.66
C LEU A 66 -15.98 -14.83 -10.20
N GLU A 67 -16.10 -14.70 -11.52
CA GLU A 67 -16.96 -13.70 -12.17
C GLU A 67 -18.44 -13.99 -11.90
N GLU A 68 -18.87 -15.25 -12.01
CA GLU A 68 -20.23 -15.71 -11.71
C GLU A 68 -20.63 -15.51 -10.24
N LYS A 69 -19.65 -15.60 -9.32
CA LYS A 69 -19.85 -15.27 -7.90
C LYS A 69 -19.99 -13.77 -7.64
N GLY A 70 -19.88 -12.92 -8.66
CA GLY A 70 -20.05 -11.47 -8.55
C GLY A 70 -18.84 -10.75 -7.94
N PHE A 71 -17.64 -11.36 -7.95
CA PHE A 71 -16.44 -10.66 -7.51
C PHE A 71 -16.06 -9.55 -8.50
N SER A 72 -15.58 -8.41 -7.99
CA SER A 72 -15.13 -7.31 -8.84
C SER A 72 -13.93 -7.72 -9.71
N PRO A 73 -13.73 -7.12 -10.92
CA PRO A 73 -12.61 -7.46 -11.81
C PRO A 73 -11.24 -7.39 -11.12
N ARG A 74 -11.05 -6.43 -10.22
CA ARG A 74 -9.82 -6.30 -9.41
C ARG A 74 -9.61 -7.49 -8.46
N THR A 75 -10.69 -7.98 -7.86
CA THR A 75 -10.65 -9.15 -6.98
C THR A 75 -10.38 -10.42 -7.78
N VAL A 76 -11.04 -10.58 -8.94
CA VAL A 76 -10.79 -11.68 -9.89
C VAL A 76 -9.31 -11.70 -10.26
N ASN A 77 -8.76 -10.58 -10.75
CA ASN A 77 -7.35 -10.48 -11.15
C ASN A 77 -6.37 -10.78 -10.01
N THR A 78 -6.70 -10.35 -8.79
CA THR A 78 -5.87 -10.66 -7.60
C THR A 78 -5.83 -12.17 -7.33
N ARG A 79 -6.97 -12.86 -7.46
CA ARG A 79 -7.07 -14.30 -7.23
C ARG A 79 -6.50 -15.13 -8.37
N ILE A 80 -6.60 -14.65 -9.60
CA ILE A 80 -5.88 -15.22 -10.75
C ILE A 80 -4.37 -15.09 -10.57
N SER A 81 -3.89 -14.00 -9.96
CA SER A 81 -2.47 -13.88 -9.61
C SER A 81 -2.03 -14.94 -8.59
N VAL A 82 -2.88 -15.29 -7.62
CA VAL A 82 -2.63 -16.39 -6.69
C VAL A 82 -2.58 -17.74 -7.42
N TRP A 83 -3.53 -17.99 -8.32
CA TRP A 83 -3.52 -19.18 -9.20
C TRP A 83 -2.21 -19.28 -9.99
N ASN A 84 -1.83 -18.22 -10.70
CA ASN A 84 -0.59 -18.20 -11.48
C ASN A 84 0.65 -18.44 -10.62
N SER A 85 0.67 -17.88 -9.40
CA SER A 85 1.76 -18.11 -8.44
C SER A 85 1.84 -19.57 -7.98
N LEU A 86 0.69 -20.23 -7.77
CA LEU A 86 0.64 -21.65 -7.43
C LEU A 86 1.10 -22.51 -8.61
N MET A 87 0.64 -22.21 -9.83
CA MET A 87 1.05 -22.94 -11.03
C MET A 87 2.56 -22.83 -11.27
N GLN A 88 3.14 -21.66 -11.03
CA GLN A 88 4.59 -21.47 -11.09
C GLN A 88 5.32 -22.32 -10.05
N TYR A 89 4.80 -22.43 -8.83
CA TYR A 89 5.38 -23.23 -7.76
C TYR A 89 5.34 -24.73 -8.10
N LEU A 90 4.23 -25.20 -8.65
CA LEU A 90 4.04 -26.60 -9.08
C LEU A 90 4.79 -26.95 -10.38
N GLY A 91 5.45 -25.98 -11.03
CA GLY A 91 6.18 -26.18 -12.28
C GLY A 91 5.35 -26.10 -13.56
N HIS A 92 4.04 -25.85 -13.44
CA HIS A 92 3.07 -25.80 -14.54
C HIS A 92 2.88 -24.37 -15.09
N ARG A 93 3.95 -23.71 -15.54
CA ARG A 93 3.86 -22.31 -16.04
C ARG A 93 2.90 -22.15 -17.22
N ASP A 94 2.74 -23.19 -18.02
CA ASP A 94 1.80 -23.23 -19.14
C ASP A 94 0.32 -23.29 -18.71
N TRP A 95 0.03 -23.53 -17.43
CA TRP A 95 -1.34 -23.50 -16.89
C TRP A 95 -1.71 -22.13 -16.29
N GLN A 96 -0.82 -21.15 -16.45
CA GLN A 96 -1.09 -19.78 -16.01
C GLN A 96 -2.12 -19.12 -16.93
N VAL A 97 -3.04 -18.37 -16.33
CA VAL A 97 -4.01 -17.56 -17.06
C VAL A 97 -3.37 -16.23 -17.42
N GLY A 98 -3.19 -15.98 -18.72
CA GLY A 98 -2.71 -14.71 -19.25
C GLY A 98 -3.82 -13.65 -19.40
N GLU A 99 -5.07 -14.08 -19.51
CA GLU A 99 -6.21 -13.20 -19.77
C GLU A 99 -6.84 -12.69 -18.46
N PHE A 100 -6.42 -11.52 -18.01
CA PHE A 100 -7.01 -10.83 -16.86
C PHE A 100 -8.29 -10.09 -17.23
N SER A 101 -9.24 -10.00 -16.30
CA SER A 101 -10.48 -9.26 -16.48
C SER A 101 -10.19 -7.77 -16.66
N SER A 102 -10.81 -7.14 -17.66
CA SER A 102 -10.62 -5.72 -17.95
C SER A 102 -11.14 -4.85 -16.81
N ILE A 103 -10.34 -3.87 -16.39
CA ILE A 103 -10.72 -2.90 -15.37
C ILE A 103 -11.16 -1.63 -16.12
N GLN A 104 -12.41 -1.59 -16.56
CA GLN A 104 -13.00 -0.39 -17.17
C GLN A 104 -13.57 0.52 -16.07
N ASN A 105 -13.39 1.84 -16.21
CA ASN A 105 -13.99 2.87 -15.34
C ASN A 105 -13.71 2.75 -13.83
N ASP A 106 -12.53 2.29 -13.43
CA ASP A 106 -12.14 2.29 -12.01
C ASP A 106 -11.68 3.69 -11.58
N VAL A 107 -12.64 4.62 -11.47
CA VAL A 107 -12.42 5.95 -10.89
C VAL A 107 -12.12 5.76 -9.42
N GLN A 108 -10.83 5.61 -9.12
CA GLN A 108 -10.35 5.51 -7.76
C GLN A 108 -10.59 6.84 -7.06
N PRO A 109 -11.19 6.85 -5.86
CA PRO A 109 -11.43 8.10 -5.15
C PRO A 109 -10.11 8.81 -4.89
N GLU A 110 -10.08 10.12 -5.11
CA GLU A 110 -8.89 10.95 -4.89
C GLU A 110 -9.22 12.10 -3.94
N LEU A 111 -8.29 12.35 -3.02
CA LEU A 111 -8.36 13.42 -2.06
C LEU A 111 -7.57 14.60 -2.59
N THR A 112 -8.19 15.77 -2.64
CA THR A 112 -7.52 17.03 -2.98
C THR A 112 -6.80 17.62 -1.77
N ARG A 113 -5.85 18.52 -2.01
CA ARG A 113 -5.16 19.25 -0.93
C ARG A 113 -6.13 20.06 -0.07
N GLN A 114 -7.16 20.64 -0.67
CA GLN A 114 -8.17 21.42 0.04
C GLN A 114 -9.05 20.52 0.93
N GLU A 115 -9.49 19.36 0.43
CA GLU A 115 -10.22 18.36 1.23
C GLU A 115 -9.38 17.87 2.42
N TYR A 116 -8.07 17.64 2.22
CA TYR A 116 -7.15 17.31 3.31
C TYR A 116 -7.07 18.40 4.38
N LEU A 117 -6.98 19.68 4.00
CA LEU A 117 -6.99 20.78 4.97
C LEU A 117 -8.31 20.86 5.73
N ARG A 118 -9.45 20.59 5.08
CA ARG A 118 -10.75 20.51 5.77
C ARG A 118 -10.80 19.35 6.77
N LEU A 119 -10.23 18.18 6.45
CA LEU A 119 -10.10 17.06 7.38
C LEU A 119 -9.29 17.43 8.63
N LEU A 120 -8.16 18.12 8.45
CA LEU A 120 -7.37 18.63 9.58
C LEU A 120 -8.16 19.65 10.40
N SER A 121 -8.85 20.60 9.76
CA SER A 121 -9.66 21.60 10.45
C SER A 121 -10.78 20.96 11.26
N ALA A 122 -11.51 20.00 10.68
CA ALA A 122 -12.58 19.28 11.35
C ALA A 122 -12.07 18.49 12.58
N ALA A 123 -10.95 17.76 12.43
CA ALA A 123 -10.35 17.04 13.53
C ALA A 123 -9.92 17.97 14.68
N LYS A 124 -9.35 19.14 14.34
CA LYS A 124 -8.96 20.16 15.33
C LYS A 124 -10.18 20.74 16.06
N GLN A 125 -11.23 21.12 15.32
CA GLN A 125 -12.45 21.69 15.89
C GLN A 125 -13.19 20.69 16.79
N ALA A 126 -13.15 19.41 16.44
CA ALA A 126 -13.74 18.34 17.25
C ALA A 126 -12.88 17.93 18.47
N GLY A 127 -11.75 18.59 18.74
CA GLY A 127 -10.83 18.22 19.81
C GLY A 127 -10.16 16.85 19.62
N GLN A 128 -10.21 16.27 18.42
CA GLN A 128 -9.67 14.95 18.12
C GLN A 128 -8.19 15.06 17.71
N GLU A 129 -7.35 15.51 18.65
CA GLU A 129 -5.92 15.77 18.42
C GLU A 129 -5.18 14.57 17.83
N ARG A 130 -5.41 13.37 18.36
CA ARG A 130 -4.82 12.13 17.83
C ARG A 130 -5.16 11.90 16.35
N VAL A 131 -6.42 12.16 15.95
CA VAL A 131 -6.87 12.01 14.57
C VAL A 131 -6.24 13.08 13.68
N TYR A 132 -6.16 14.32 14.15
CA TYR A 132 -5.47 15.41 13.48
C TYR A 132 -4.01 15.03 13.16
N LEU A 133 -3.25 14.57 14.15
CA LEU A 133 -1.85 14.20 13.99
C LEU A 133 -1.67 12.98 13.09
N LEU A 134 -2.58 12.01 13.18
CA LEU A 134 -2.58 10.83 12.31
C LEU A 134 -2.76 11.22 10.83
N ILE A 135 -3.74 12.10 10.54
CA ILE A 135 -3.98 12.62 9.18
C ILE A 135 -2.76 13.41 8.69
N LYS A 136 -2.20 14.27 9.54
CA LYS A 136 -1.03 15.11 9.21
C LYS A 136 0.22 14.27 8.96
N THR A 137 0.41 13.20 9.70
CA THR A 137 1.52 12.24 9.52
C THR A 137 1.38 11.48 8.20
N LEU A 138 0.19 10.95 7.89
CA LEU A 138 -0.03 10.16 6.67
C LEU A 138 -0.03 11.02 5.39
N GLY A 139 -0.74 12.14 5.40
CA GLY A 139 -0.94 13.00 4.23
C GLY A 139 0.03 14.19 4.11
N GLY A 140 0.61 14.65 5.22
CA GLY A 140 1.53 15.79 5.26
C GLY A 140 3.00 15.38 5.18
N MET A 141 3.40 14.38 5.98
CA MET A 141 4.77 13.85 5.99
C MET A 141 4.97 12.73 4.96
N GLY A 142 3.90 12.08 4.49
CA GLY A 142 4.00 10.98 3.53
C GLY A 142 4.40 9.65 4.17
N LEU A 143 3.98 9.42 5.42
CA LEU A 143 4.13 8.11 6.05
C LEU A 143 3.11 7.14 5.45
N ARG A 144 3.52 5.95 5.01
CA ARG A 144 2.57 4.93 4.55
C ARG A 144 1.92 4.27 5.76
N ILE A 145 0.67 3.82 5.60
CA ILE A 145 -0.04 3.16 6.69
C ILE A 145 0.68 1.93 7.26
N GLN A 146 1.39 1.17 6.42
CA GLN A 146 2.16 -0.01 6.86
C GLN A 146 3.42 0.38 7.67
N GLU A 147 3.86 1.62 7.53
CA GLU A 147 5.03 2.20 8.20
C GLU A 147 4.63 2.92 9.50
N LEU A 148 3.32 3.13 9.75
CA LEU A 148 2.81 3.82 10.93
C LEU A 148 3.34 3.26 12.27
N PRO A 149 3.45 1.93 12.47
CA PRO A 149 3.99 1.37 13.72
C PRO A 149 5.45 1.76 14.01
N GLN A 150 6.20 2.16 12.97
CA GLN A 150 7.62 2.51 13.07
C GLN A 150 7.84 3.99 13.41
N LEU A 151 6.78 4.82 13.40
CA LEU A 151 6.85 6.15 13.96
C LEU A 151 6.75 6.05 15.49
N THR A 152 7.90 5.86 16.13
CA THR A 152 8.01 5.70 17.57
C THR A 152 8.35 7.01 18.28
N ALA A 153 8.13 7.05 19.59
CA ALA A 153 8.51 8.17 20.45
C ALA A 153 9.99 8.55 20.30
N GLU A 154 10.86 7.55 20.18
CA GLU A 154 12.29 7.72 19.98
C GLU A 154 12.59 8.39 18.63
N ALA A 155 11.94 7.92 17.55
CA ALA A 155 12.10 8.50 16.21
C ALA A 155 11.58 9.95 16.15
N VAL A 156 10.47 10.25 16.83
CA VAL A 156 9.96 11.62 16.93
C VAL A 156 10.94 12.53 17.66
N ARG A 157 11.54 12.10 18.78
CA ARG A 157 12.56 12.88 19.49
C ARG A 157 13.80 13.13 18.63
N GLN A 158 14.21 12.14 17.84
CA GLN A 158 15.31 12.27 16.90
C GLN A 158 14.98 13.19 15.70
N GLY A 159 13.69 13.39 15.39
CA GLY A 159 13.23 14.18 14.24
C GLY A 159 13.42 13.47 12.89
N THR A 160 13.82 12.20 12.91
CA THR A 160 14.05 11.39 11.73
C THR A 160 13.57 9.96 12.02
N VAL A 161 12.90 9.34 11.05
CA VAL A 161 12.44 7.95 11.15
C VAL A 161 13.05 7.11 10.04
N ARG A 162 13.71 6.01 10.43
CA ARG A 162 14.18 4.97 9.51
C ARG A 162 13.08 3.93 9.36
N LEU A 163 12.56 3.82 8.14
CA LEU A 163 11.42 2.97 7.80
C LEU A 163 11.88 1.75 7.03
N GLU A 164 11.52 0.59 7.54
CA GLU A 164 11.87 -0.70 6.97
C GLU A 164 10.64 -1.39 6.38
N ARG A 165 10.86 -2.13 5.30
CA ARG A 165 9.84 -2.92 4.61
C ARG A 165 10.39 -4.32 4.34
N GLN A 166 9.50 -5.31 4.32
CA GLN A 166 9.84 -6.71 4.03
C GLN A 166 10.99 -7.20 4.92
N ASN A 167 10.85 -7.02 6.24
CA ASN A 167 11.83 -7.46 7.24
C ASN A 167 13.25 -6.92 6.95
N GLY A 168 13.37 -5.64 6.64
CA GLY A 168 14.66 -4.97 6.43
C GLY A 168 15.20 -5.02 4.99
N MET A 169 14.55 -5.72 4.06
CA MET A 169 15.01 -5.79 2.66
C MET A 169 15.01 -4.44 1.93
N SER A 170 14.16 -3.51 2.35
CA SER A 170 14.11 -2.17 1.79
C SER A 170 13.94 -1.15 2.91
N THR A 171 14.77 -0.12 2.89
CA THR A 171 14.75 0.94 3.90
C THR A 171 14.63 2.32 3.25
N ARG A 172 13.89 3.23 3.88
CA ARG A 172 13.89 4.66 3.54
C ARG A 172 13.92 5.50 4.80
N VAL A 173 14.45 6.71 4.69
CA VAL A 173 14.49 7.67 5.79
C VAL A 173 13.49 8.78 5.51
N LEU A 174 12.71 9.17 6.51
CA LEU A 174 11.89 10.38 6.46
C LEU A 174 12.33 11.34 7.56
N HIS A 175 12.52 12.60 7.19
CA HIS A 175 12.70 13.70 8.14
C HIS A 175 11.35 14.27 8.52
N LEU A 176 11.13 14.47 9.82
CA LEU A 176 9.92 15.10 10.32
C LEU A 176 10.03 16.62 10.09
N PRO A 177 9.06 17.25 9.43
CA PRO A 177 9.00 18.71 9.39
C PRO A 177 8.94 19.24 10.83
N GLY A 178 9.76 20.26 11.15
CA GLY A 178 9.91 20.72 12.54
C GLY A 178 8.59 21.12 13.22
N ILE A 179 7.62 21.63 12.47
CA ILE A 179 6.28 21.95 12.96
C ILE A 179 5.54 20.66 13.41
N LEU A 180 5.57 19.60 12.59
CA LEU A 180 4.93 18.32 12.92
C LEU A 180 5.65 17.63 14.08
N GLN A 181 6.98 17.67 14.11
CA GLN A 181 7.75 17.10 15.21
C GLN A 181 7.35 17.71 16.55
N ARG A 182 7.26 19.04 16.62
CA ARG A 182 6.85 19.76 17.84
C ARG A 182 5.45 19.34 18.30
N GLU A 183 4.48 19.34 17.39
CA GLU A 183 3.11 18.93 17.73
C GLU A 183 3.05 17.48 18.22
N LEU A 184 3.82 16.56 17.62
CA LEU A 184 3.91 15.17 18.07
C LEU A 184 4.56 15.05 19.45
N LEU A 185 5.61 15.82 19.73
CA LEU A 185 6.27 15.82 21.05
C LEU A 185 5.33 16.33 22.15
N GLU A 186 4.57 17.39 21.87
CA GLU A 186 3.58 17.92 22.80
C GLU A 186 2.45 16.93 23.07
N TYR A 187 1.94 16.28 22.01
CA TYR A 187 0.95 15.21 22.12
C TYR A 187 1.47 14.03 22.94
N MET A 188 2.69 13.57 22.66
CA MET A 188 3.34 12.50 23.43
C MET A 188 3.48 12.88 24.91
N GLY A 189 3.79 14.14 25.21
CA GLY A 189 3.85 14.64 26.59
C GLY A 189 2.49 14.57 27.29
N ARG A 190 1.41 15.03 26.63
CA ARG A 190 0.03 14.97 27.17
C ARG A 190 -0.45 13.54 27.40
N GLU A 191 -0.14 12.63 26.48
CA GLU A 191 -0.60 11.24 26.54
C GLU A 191 0.34 10.31 27.32
N GLY A 192 1.45 10.81 27.86
CA GLY A 192 2.44 10.01 28.59
C GLY A 192 3.18 8.98 27.73
N ILE A 193 3.33 9.23 26.43
CA ILE A 193 3.98 8.31 25.49
C ILE A 193 5.50 8.47 25.60
N VAL A 194 6.11 7.59 26.38
CA VAL A 194 7.57 7.64 26.61
C VAL A 194 8.35 6.81 25.58
N LYS A 195 7.79 5.67 25.14
CA LYS A 195 8.48 4.73 24.24
C LYS A 195 7.52 4.04 23.28
N GLY A 196 8.07 3.51 22.18
CA GLY A 196 7.31 2.71 21.22
C GLY A 196 6.40 3.55 20.31
N PRO A 197 5.43 2.91 19.61
CA PRO A 197 4.62 3.55 18.57
C PRO A 197 3.81 4.73 19.12
N VAL A 198 3.87 5.88 18.44
CA VAL A 198 3.10 7.08 18.83
C VAL A 198 1.60 6.85 18.68
N PHE A 199 1.20 6.11 17.66
CA PHE A 199 -0.20 5.79 17.40
C PHE A 199 -0.50 4.35 17.80
N ALA A 200 -0.85 4.16 19.08
CA ALA A 200 -1.18 2.86 19.66
C ALA A 200 -2.61 2.82 20.23
N THR A 201 -3.26 1.65 20.19
CA THR A 201 -4.56 1.42 20.85
C THR A 201 -4.42 1.55 22.37
N ALA A 202 -5.54 1.58 23.10
CA ALA A 202 -5.52 1.61 24.56
C ALA A 202 -4.73 0.45 25.19
N GLY A 203 -4.66 -0.70 24.50
CA GLY A 203 -3.83 -1.84 24.91
C GLY A 203 -2.36 -1.78 24.44
N GLY A 204 -1.88 -0.64 23.98
CA GLY A 204 -0.49 -0.43 23.57
C GLY A 204 -0.09 -1.03 22.22
N LYS A 205 -1.01 -1.69 21.51
CA LYS A 205 -0.73 -2.24 20.17
C LYS A 205 -0.73 -1.13 19.12
N PRO A 206 0.18 -1.13 18.13
CA PRO A 206 0.11 -0.18 17.02
C PRO A 206 -1.27 -0.16 16.36
N MET A 207 -1.75 1.01 15.95
CA MET A 207 -2.98 1.09 15.17
C MET A 207 -2.82 0.38 13.83
N ASP A 208 -3.79 -0.49 13.50
CA ASP A 208 -3.88 -1.10 12.19
C ASP A 208 -4.62 -0.21 11.17
N ARG A 209 -4.64 -0.66 9.92
CA ARG A 209 -5.31 0.04 8.82
C ARG A 209 -6.80 0.26 9.07
N SER A 210 -7.48 -0.69 9.71
CA SER A 210 -8.91 -0.61 10.00
C SER A 210 -9.17 0.48 11.04
N ASN A 211 -8.43 0.47 12.15
CA ASN A 211 -8.53 1.45 13.22
C ASN A 211 -8.24 2.88 12.73
N VAL A 212 -7.21 3.02 11.89
CA VAL A 212 -6.89 4.30 11.24
C VAL A 212 -8.03 4.73 10.31
N GLY A 213 -8.53 3.84 9.45
CA GLY A 213 -9.64 4.15 8.54
C GLY A 213 -10.88 4.64 9.29
N HIS A 214 -11.29 3.95 10.35
CA HIS A 214 -12.41 4.36 11.19
C HIS A 214 -12.17 5.71 11.87
N SER A 215 -10.96 5.94 12.38
CA SER A 215 -10.61 7.19 13.07
C SER A 215 -10.72 8.40 12.14
N ILE A 216 -10.20 8.29 10.92
CA ILE A 216 -10.24 9.37 9.92
C ILE A 216 -11.68 9.56 9.41
N LYS A 217 -12.45 8.47 9.21
CA LYS A 217 -13.86 8.57 8.79
C LYS A 217 -14.73 9.35 9.76
N ARG A 218 -14.46 9.30 11.07
CA ARG A 218 -15.24 10.06 12.08
C ARG A 218 -15.25 11.57 11.85
N VAL A 219 -14.22 12.13 11.20
CA VAL A 219 -14.12 13.57 10.93
C VAL A 219 -14.52 13.95 9.50
N SER A 220 -14.90 12.96 8.67
CA SER A 220 -15.22 13.16 7.25
C SER A 220 -16.48 14.01 7.02
N ARG A 221 -17.52 13.75 7.81
CA ARG A 221 -18.82 14.46 7.74
C ARG A 221 -18.63 15.94 7.97
N ASP A 222 -17.99 16.31 9.08
CA ASP A 222 -17.76 17.70 9.45
C ASP A 222 -16.79 18.40 8.46
N ALA A 223 -15.83 17.65 7.91
CA ALA A 223 -14.94 18.14 6.87
C ALA A 223 -15.62 18.31 5.49
N ARG A 224 -16.85 17.82 5.32
CA ARG A 224 -17.57 17.77 4.03
C ARG A 224 -16.70 17.11 2.95
N VAL A 225 -16.17 15.93 3.26
CA VAL A 225 -15.40 15.10 2.34
C VAL A 225 -16.09 13.75 2.22
N ALA A 226 -16.31 13.31 0.98
CA ALA A 226 -16.97 12.04 0.70
C ALA A 226 -16.19 10.86 1.32
N GLU A 227 -16.89 9.95 2.00
CA GLU A 227 -16.28 8.92 2.85
C GLU A 227 -15.30 8.00 2.10
N GLU A 228 -15.57 7.72 0.82
CA GLU A 228 -14.74 6.89 -0.04
C GLU A 228 -13.34 7.48 -0.27
N LYS A 229 -13.20 8.81 -0.18
CA LYS A 229 -11.91 9.52 -0.26
C LYS A 229 -11.14 9.51 1.05
N VAL A 230 -11.82 9.20 2.16
CA VAL A 230 -11.26 9.32 3.51
C VAL A 230 -10.61 8.00 3.93
N ASN A 231 -9.45 7.74 3.33
CA ASN A 231 -8.66 6.55 3.64
C ASN A 231 -7.15 6.80 3.48
N PRO A 232 -6.28 5.95 4.08
CA PRO A 232 -4.83 6.15 4.01
C PRO A 232 -4.23 6.14 2.60
N ARG A 233 -4.86 5.42 1.64
CA ARG A 233 -4.39 5.36 0.26
C ARG A 233 -4.60 6.70 -0.44
N CYS A 234 -5.76 7.34 -0.26
CA CYS A 234 -6.03 8.65 -0.84
C CYS A 234 -5.14 9.74 -0.23
N LEU A 235 -4.87 9.70 1.08
CA LEU A 235 -3.89 10.59 1.73
C LEU A 235 -2.49 10.43 1.13
N TRP A 236 -2.03 9.19 0.96
CA TRP A 236 -0.74 8.89 0.33
C TRP A 236 -0.68 9.37 -1.12
N LYS A 237 -1.70 9.08 -1.94
CA LYS A 237 -1.79 9.56 -3.33
C LYS A 237 -1.74 11.09 -3.42
N MET A 238 -2.49 11.77 -2.56
CA MET A 238 -2.49 13.24 -2.49
C MET A 238 -1.09 13.77 -2.14
N TYR A 239 -0.42 13.16 -1.15
CA TYR A 239 0.96 13.50 -0.81
C TYR A 239 1.89 13.33 -2.03
N GLN A 240 1.80 12.19 -2.72
CA GLN A 240 2.62 11.93 -3.92
C GLN A 240 2.37 12.95 -5.03
N SER A 241 1.09 13.28 -5.29
CA SER A 241 0.72 14.30 -6.27
C SER A 241 1.29 15.67 -5.89
N THR A 242 1.20 16.04 -4.61
CA THR A 242 1.78 17.28 -4.09
C THR A 242 3.31 17.32 -4.30
N GLN A 243 4.02 16.24 -3.94
CA GLN A 243 5.46 16.15 -4.12
C GLN A 243 5.88 16.23 -5.59
N LYS A 244 5.16 15.53 -6.48
CA LYS A 244 5.40 15.61 -7.92
C LYS A 244 5.23 17.02 -8.46
N GLY A 245 4.18 17.74 -8.04
CA GLY A 245 3.97 19.13 -8.44
C GLY A 245 5.10 20.04 -7.98
N ILE A 246 5.58 19.88 -6.74
CA ILE A 246 6.74 20.64 -6.23
C ILE A 246 8.00 20.31 -7.04
N GLN A 247 8.27 19.03 -7.28
CA GLN A 247 9.44 18.58 -8.07
C GLN A 247 9.40 19.11 -9.50
N ALA A 248 8.24 19.08 -10.17
CA ALA A 248 8.09 19.62 -11.51
C ALA A 248 8.40 21.13 -11.56
N ASN A 249 7.90 21.90 -10.58
CA ASN A 249 8.21 23.33 -10.50
C ASN A 249 9.70 23.59 -10.27
N VAL A 250 10.36 22.77 -9.44
CA VAL A 250 11.82 22.89 -9.21
C VAL A 250 12.60 22.52 -10.47
N ALA A 251 12.18 21.51 -11.23
CA ALA A 251 12.84 21.12 -12.47
C ALA A 251 12.86 22.29 -13.48
N VAL A 252 11.74 23.01 -13.63
CA VAL A 252 11.67 24.21 -14.47
C VAL A 252 12.67 25.28 -14.02
N LEU A 253 12.84 25.48 -12.71
CA LEU A 253 13.82 26.45 -12.19
C LEU A 253 15.27 26.03 -12.48
N ILE A 254 15.57 24.73 -12.44
CA ILE A 254 16.89 24.19 -12.78
C ILE A 254 17.18 24.42 -14.27
N GLU A 255 16.23 24.09 -15.14
CA GLU A 255 16.35 24.31 -16.58
C GLU A 255 16.60 25.78 -16.91
N GLN A 256 15.79 26.69 -16.34
CA GLN A 256 15.95 28.14 -16.53
C GLN A 256 17.26 28.68 -15.97
N ALA A 257 17.80 28.10 -14.89
CA ALA A 257 19.09 28.51 -14.35
C ALA A 257 20.23 28.08 -15.28
N TYR A 258 20.12 26.89 -15.87
CA TYR A 258 21.11 26.38 -16.82
C TYR A 258 21.10 27.14 -18.14
N GLU A 259 19.91 27.45 -18.68
CA GLU A 259 19.76 28.25 -19.90
C GLU A 259 20.40 29.64 -19.74
N ARG A 260 20.12 30.32 -18.63
CA ARG A 260 20.75 31.62 -18.30
C ARG A 260 22.28 31.54 -18.19
N MET A 261 22.81 30.43 -17.66
CA MET A 261 24.26 30.21 -17.58
C MET A 261 24.85 30.10 -18.99
N LEU A 262 24.22 29.32 -19.88
CA LEU A 262 24.67 29.17 -21.27
C LEU A 262 24.58 30.48 -22.06
N GLU A 263 23.53 31.27 -21.86
CA GLU A 263 23.42 32.61 -22.45
C GLU A 263 24.59 33.52 -22.03
N GLN A 264 24.98 33.48 -20.75
CA GLN A 264 26.13 34.23 -20.25
C GLN A 264 27.46 33.74 -20.85
N GLU A 265 27.63 32.43 -21.00
CA GLU A 265 28.79 31.85 -21.68
C GLU A 265 28.88 32.33 -23.13
N GLN A 266 27.78 32.30 -23.87
CA GLN A 266 27.72 32.78 -25.26
C GLN A 266 28.06 34.27 -25.35
N LEU A 267 27.59 35.11 -24.42
CA LEU A 267 27.94 36.53 -24.39
C LEU A 267 29.41 36.80 -24.08
N THR A 268 30.07 35.89 -23.34
CA THR A 268 31.44 36.10 -22.85
C THR A 268 32.49 35.54 -23.81
N VAL A 269 32.26 34.34 -24.35
CA VAL A 269 33.24 33.59 -25.16
C VAL A 269 32.65 33.01 -26.44
N GLY A 270 31.38 33.29 -26.73
CA GLY A 270 30.70 32.81 -27.91
C GLY A 270 31.20 33.46 -29.19
N TRP A 271 31.06 32.75 -30.31
CA TRP A 271 31.38 33.27 -31.64
C TRP A 271 30.23 34.17 -32.13
N GLU A 272 30.56 35.22 -32.91
CA GLU A 272 29.58 36.12 -33.55
C GLU A 272 28.74 35.42 -34.63
#